data_AF-A0AAU3VC54-F1
#
_entry.id   AF-A0AAU3VC54-F1
#
_cell.length_a   1.000
_cell.length_b   1.000
_cell.length_c   1.000
_cell.angle_alpha   90.00
_cell.angle_beta   90.00
_cell.angle_gamma   90.00
#
_symmetry.space_group_name_H-M   'P 1'
#
loop_
_entity.id
_entity.type
_entity.pdbx_description
1 polymer ?
#
loop_
_entity_poly.entity_id
_entity_poly.type
_entity_poly.pdbx_seq_one_letter_code
_entity_poly.pdbx_strand_id
1 'polypeptide(L)'
;MPSKLALALAEATRVQQPQPTAGHRKAADIHALYKQGLQEIRGNRNMHPDRKRVEAAQLYTTTRAALAKLKSDQADTDNTTFTKLERKLWGYDDERALARDRSTFDATVRDAQDRASKLTKPDKAARALADAEQAGDHVLARAIAKRAHDMDWGDVLHDYLATRPSSTETYQQAADIWHRHNDTGGRMQHGMQYVVHKPDELRGVSDQDIAQLADPEPADAA
;
A
#
# COMPACT_ATOMS: atom_id res chain seq x y z
N MET A 1 -11.05 12.99 7.95
CA MET A 1 -10.40 14.05 7.15
C MET A 1 -8.91 13.80 7.23
N PRO A 2 -8.13 13.88 6.13
CA PRO A 2 -6.69 13.71 6.24
C PRO A 2 -6.15 14.76 7.22
N SER A 3 -5.32 14.30 8.17
CA SER A 3 -4.53 15.19 9.02
C SER A 3 -3.82 16.19 8.13
N LYS A 4 -3.89 17.49 8.50
CA LYS A 4 -3.13 18.56 7.80
C LYS A 4 -1.64 18.23 7.73
N LEU A 5 -1.16 17.35 8.61
CA LEU A 5 0.21 16.89 8.62
C LEU A 5 0.50 15.79 7.60
N ALA A 6 -0.48 14.96 7.22
CA ALA A 6 -0.32 14.02 6.11
C ALA A 6 -0.17 14.77 4.77
N LEU A 7 -0.88 15.90 4.62
CA LEU A 7 -0.69 16.83 3.51
C LEU A 7 0.65 17.57 3.60
N ALA A 8 1.06 18.02 4.79
CA ALA A 8 2.35 18.71 4.97
C ALA A 8 3.56 17.77 4.81
N LEU A 9 3.47 16.50 5.23
CA LEU A 9 4.50 15.49 4.99
C LEU A 9 4.55 15.10 3.51
N ALA A 10 3.39 14.94 2.85
CA ALA A 10 3.30 14.70 1.40
C ALA A 10 3.83 15.89 0.56
N GLU A 11 3.73 17.12 1.09
CA GLU A 11 4.27 18.32 0.47
C GLU A 11 5.78 18.45 0.70
N ALA A 12 6.29 18.03 1.86
CA ALA A 12 7.72 17.94 2.16
C ALA A 12 8.44 16.79 1.42
N THR A 13 7.74 15.72 1.05
CA THR A 13 8.28 14.58 0.29
C THR A 13 8.06 14.66 -1.23
N ARG A 14 7.43 15.73 -1.74
CA ARG A 14 7.14 15.94 -3.19
C ARG A 14 8.39 15.88 -4.10
N VAL A 15 9.60 15.89 -3.54
CA VAL A 15 10.88 15.78 -4.29
C VAL A 15 11.30 14.33 -4.58
N GLN A 16 10.75 13.32 -3.91
CA GLN A 16 11.00 11.92 -4.26
C GLN A 16 9.75 11.29 -4.83
N GLN A 17 9.71 11.15 -6.16
CA GLN A 17 8.71 10.30 -6.79
C GLN A 17 8.76 8.91 -6.12
N PRO A 18 7.63 8.37 -5.65
CA PRO A 18 7.62 7.06 -5.03
C PRO A 18 8.18 6.06 -6.03
N GLN A 19 9.23 5.33 -5.63
CA GLN A 19 9.82 4.32 -6.50
C GLN A 19 8.75 3.31 -6.92
N PRO A 20 8.74 2.87 -8.19
CA PRO A 20 7.76 1.90 -8.66
C PRO A 20 7.84 0.63 -7.82
N THR A 21 6.75 0.33 -7.10
CA THR A 21 6.67 -0.89 -6.29
C THR A 21 6.84 -2.13 -7.18
N ALA A 22 7.17 -3.28 -6.58
CA ALA A 22 7.26 -4.52 -7.34
C ALA A 22 5.97 -4.83 -8.15
N GLY A 23 4.79 -4.45 -7.62
CA GLY A 23 3.51 -4.53 -8.33
C GLY A 23 3.45 -3.65 -9.58
N HIS A 24 3.97 -2.42 -9.54
CA HIS A 24 4.00 -1.52 -10.70
C HIS A 24 4.81 -2.12 -11.85
N ARG A 25 5.97 -2.70 -11.56
CA ARG A 25 6.83 -3.35 -12.57
C ARG A 25 6.12 -4.54 -13.20
N LYS A 26 5.54 -5.44 -12.40
CA LYS A 26 4.78 -6.59 -12.90
C LYS A 26 3.57 -6.18 -13.75
N ALA A 27 2.84 -5.14 -13.34
CA ALA A 27 1.72 -4.62 -14.12
C ALA A 27 2.18 -4.07 -15.47
N ALA A 28 3.29 -3.33 -15.50
CA ALA A 28 3.88 -2.82 -16.73
C ALA A 28 4.31 -3.96 -17.68
N ASP A 29 4.90 -5.04 -17.15
CA ASP A 29 5.29 -6.22 -17.93
C ASP A 29 4.06 -6.92 -18.55
N ILE A 30 2.98 -7.08 -17.77
CA ILE A 30 1.71 -7.64 -18.26
C ILE A 30 1.12 -6.76 -19.37
N HIS A 31 1.16 -5.43 -19.21
CA HIS A 31 0.72 -4.49 -20.25
C HIS A 31 1.57 -4.57 -21.51
N ALA A 32 2.88 -4.75 -21.38
CA ALA A 32 3.79 -4.90 -22.52
C ALA A 32 3.48 -6.18 -23.30
N LEU A 33 3.32 -7.30 -22.60
CA LEU A 33 2.92 -8.59 -23.19
C LEU A 33 1.56 -8.51 -23.88
N TYR A 34 0.59 -7.85 -23.25
CA TYR A 34 -0.73 -7.63 -23.83
C TYR A 34 -0.66 -6.84 -25.15
N LYS A 35 0.09 -5.73 -25.16
CA LYS A 35 0.29 -4.91 -26.37
C LYS A 35 0.97 -5.69 -27.48
N GLN A 36 2.00 -6.48 -27.14
CA GLN A 36 2.70 -7.32 -28.10
C GLN A 36 1.77 -8.39 -28.69
N GLY A 37 1.04 -9.13 -27.85
CA GLY A 37 0.10 -10.16 -28.31
C GLY A 37 -0.99 -9.60 -29.22
N LEU A 38 -1.53 -8.41 -28.93
CA LEU A 38 -2.47 -7.74 -29.83
C LEU A 38 -1.84 -7.38 -31.17
N GLN A 39 -0.60 -6.92 -31.20
CA GLN A 39 0.10 -6.61 -32.45
C GLN A 39 0.31 -7.86 -33.30
N GLU A 40 0.62 -8.99 -32.68
CA GLU A 40 0.79 -10.28 -33.37
C GLU A 40 -0.54 -10.77 -33.99
N ILE A 41 -1.64 -10.70 -33.23
CA ILE A 41 -2.99 -11.05 -33.73
C ILE A 41 -3.38 -10.15 -34.92
N ARG A 42 -3.14 -8.83 -34.79
CA ARG A 42 -3.43 -7.85 -35.85
C ARG A 42 -2.59 -8.09 -37.10
N GLY A 43 -1.30 -8.34 -36.92
CA GLY A 43 -0.32 -8.54 -37.99
C GLY A 43 -0.46 -9.85 -38.76
N ASN A 44 -1.11 -10.87 -38.18
CA ASN A 44 -1.30 -12.14 -38.84
C ASN A 44 -2.32 -12.03 -39.99
N ARG A 45 -1.82 -12.02 -41.23
CA ARG A 45 -2.64 -11.92 -42.46
C ARG A 45 -3.40 -13.20 -42.79
N ASN A 46 -2.96 -14.34 -42.26
CA ASN A 46 -3.55 -15.65 -42.56
C ASN A 46 -4.70 -16.01 -41.61
N MET A 47 -5.02 -15.14 -40.64
CA MET A 47 -6.04 -15.40 -39.64
C MET A 47 -7.39 -14.81 -40.05
N HIS A 48 -8.44 -15.64 -40.02
CA HIS A 48 -9.81 -15.22 -40.29
C HIS A 48 -10.27 -14.15 -39.27
N PRO A 49 -11.10 -13.16 -39.67
CA PRO A 49 -11.58 -12.11 -38.76
C PRO A 49 -12.24 -12.62 -37.48
N ASP A 50 -13.03 -13.69 -37.55
CA ASP A 50 -13.69 -14.26 -36.37
C ASP A 50 -12.69 -14.92 -35.42
N ARG A 51 -11.67 -15.58 -35.96
CA ARG A 51 -10.58 -16.14 -35.16
C ARG A 51 -9.76 -15.04 -34.47
N LYS A 52 -9.52 -13.92 -35.15
CA LYS A 52 -8.88 -12.73 -34.52
C LYS A 52 -9.69 -12.21 -33.34
N ARG A 53 -11.03 -12.21 -33.43
CA ARG A 53 -11.90 -11.79 -32.33
C ARG A 53 -11.83 -12.74 -31.14
N VAL A 54 -11.85 -14.05 -31.39
CA VAL A 54 -11.71 -15.08 -30.33
C VAL A 54 -10.34 -14.98 -29.65
N GLU A 55 -9.26 -14.91 -30.41
CA GLU A 55 -7.91 -14.80 -29.85
C GLU A 55 -7.72 -13.47 -29.07
N ALA A 56 -8.27 -12.36 -29.58
CA ALA A 56 -8.27 -11.08 -28.85
C ALA A 56 -9.11 -11.14 -27.57
N ALA A 57 -10.25 -11.83 -27.58
CA ALA A 57 -11.10 -12.07 -26.40
C ALA A 57 -10.33 -12.86 -25.34
N GLN A 58 -9.70 -13.96 -25.71
CA GLN A 58 -8.87 -14.79 -24.82
C GLN A 58 -7.71 -14.01 -24.21
N LEU A 59 -6.99 -13.25 -25.05
CA LEU A 59 -5.88 -12.43 -24.58
C LEU A 59 -6.37 -11.36 -23.59
N TYR A 60 -7.50 -10.71 -23.89
CA TYR A 60 -8.07 -9.68 -23.01
C TYR A 60 -8.55 -10.26 -21.67
N THR A 61 -9.31 -11.37 -21.68
CA THR A 61 -9.81 -12.00 -20.44
C THR A 61 -8.69 -12.51 -19.56
N THR A 62 -7.69 -13.17 -20.15
CA THR A 62 -6.51 -13.67 -19.43
C THR A 62 -5.71 -12.53 -18.81
N THR A 63 -5.46 -11.46 -19.57
CA THR A 63 -4.74 -10.27 -19.07
C THR A 63 -5.50 -9.58 -17.95
N ARG A 64 -6.83 -9.43 -18.10
CA ARG A 64 -7.69 -8.84 -17.07
C ARG A 64 -7.67 -9.67 -15.78
N ALA A 65 -7.76 -10.99 -15.89
CA ALA A 65 -7.66 -11.89 -14.75
C ALA A 65 -6.29 -11.80 -14.07
N ALA A 66 -5.20 -11.75 -14.83
CA ALA A 66 -3.84 -11.61 -14.32
C ALA A 66 -3.65 -10.28 -13.55
N LEU A 67 -4.12 -9.15 -14.09
CA LEU A 67 -4.05 -7.86 -13.40
C LEU A 67 -4.96 -7.80 -12.17
N ALA A 68 -6.16 -8.40 -12.21
CA ALA A 68 -7.05 -8.48 -11.06
C ALA A 68 -6.42 -9.30 -9.92
N LYS A 69 -5.80 -10.44 -10.26
CA LYS A 69 -5.04 -11.25 -9.30
C LYS A 69 -3.86 -10.46 -8.72
N LEU A 70 -3.06 -9.83 -9.58
CA LEU A 70 -1.92 -9.01 -9.14
C LEU A 70 -2.34 -7.87 -8.20
N LYS A 71 -3.50 -7.25 -8.45
CA LYS A 71 -4.07 -6.22 -7.59
C LYS A 71 -4.43 -6.79 -6.20
N SER A 72 -5.05 -7.98 -6.15
CA SER A 72 -5.37 -8.66 -4.89
C SER A 72 -4.09 -9.02 -4.12
N ASP A 73 -3.13 -9.68 -4.79
CA ASP A 73 -1.86 -10.10 -4.19
C ASP A 73 -1.08 -8.90 -3.63
N GLN A 74 -1.11 -7.75 -4.33
CA GLN A 74 -0.49 -6.52 -3.86
C GLN A 74 -1.20 -5.95 -2.64
N ALA A 75 -2.54 -6.01 -2.58
CA ALA A 75 -3.30 -5.56 -1.42
C ALA A 75 -2.97 -6.41 -0.17
N ASP A 76 -2.87 -7.73 -0.32
CA ASP A 76 -2.49 -8.64 0.76
C ASP A 76 -1.05 -8.41 1.24
N THR A 77 -0.15 -8.19 0.28
CA THR A 77 1.25 -7.83 0.56
C THR A 77 1.35 -6.50 1.31
N ASP A 78 0.60 -5.49 0.85
CA ASP A 78 0.56 -4.18 1.47
C ASP A 78 0.02 -4.26 2.90
N ASN A 79 -1.07 -4.99 3.14
CA ASN A 79 -1.64 -5.17 4.48
C ASN A 79 -0.67 -5.87 5.44
N THR A 80 -0.01 -6.93 4.95
CA THR A 80 1.02 -7.65 5.71
C THR A 80 2.21 -6.75 6.03
N THR A 81 2.62 -5.94 5.06
CA THR A 81 3.75 -5.01 5.21
C THR A 81 3.38 -3.88 6.17
N PHE A 82 2.19 -3.30 6.04
CA PHE A 82 1.68 -2.27 6.92
C PHE A 82 1.64 -2.73 8.37
N THR A 83 1.07 -3.91 8.64
CA THR A 83 1.04 -4.49 10.00
C THR A 83 2.46 -4.69 10.57
N LYS A 84 3.42 -5.12 9.74
CA LYS A 84 4.82 -5.27 10.15
C LYS A 84 5.47 -3.92 10.46
N LEU A 85 5.22 -2.90 9.64
CA LEU A 85 5.76 -1.55 9.83
C LEU A 85 5.15 -0.89 11.08
N GLU A 86 3.84 -1.01 11.30
CA GLU A 86 3.19 -0.54 12.54
C GLU A 86 3.77 -1.21 13.77
N ARG A 87 3.95 -2.54 13.74
CA ARG A 87 4.60 -3.25 14.84
C ARG A 87 6.04 -2.81 15.05
N LYS A 88 6.78 -2.49 13.98
CA LYS A 88 8.15 -1.98 14.07
C LYS A 88 8.21 -0.56 14.64
N LEU A 89 7.24 0.29 14.33
CA LEU A 89 7.14 1.67 14.82
C LEU A 89 6.69 1.74 16.28
N TRP A 90 5.63 1.01 16.59
CA TRP A 90 4.85 1.18 17.83
C TRP A 90 4.94 0.00 18.77
N GLY A 91 5.41 -1.15 18.29
CA GLY A 91 5.74 -2.28 19.13
C GLY A 91 7.02 -2.03 19.91
N TYR A 92 7.32 -2.96 20.81
CA TYR A 92 8.50 -2.92 21.67
C TYR A 92 9.31 -4.22 21.55
N ASP A 93 9.16 -4.94 20.43
CA ASP A 93 9.79 -6.26 20.22
C ASP A 93 11.34 -6.17 20.26
N ASP A 94 11.89 -5.05 19.78
CA ASP A 94 13.31 -4.71 19.82
C ASP A 94 13.83 -4.51 21.25
N GLU A 95 13.17 -3.66 22.04
CA GLU A 95 13.57 -3.37 23.42
C GLU A 95 13.28 -4.55 24.36
N ARG A 96 12.14 -5.23 24.16
CA ARG A 96 11.77 -6.44 24.90
C ARG A 96 12.76 -7.58 24.70
N ALA A 97 13.35 -7.71 23.50
CA ALA A 97 14.36 -8.73 23.23
C ALA A 97 15.65 -8.50 24.02
N LEU A 98 15.98 -7.25 24.35
CA LEU A 98 17.16 -6.85 25.10
C LEU A 98 16.92 -6.83 26.63
N ALA A 99 15.66 -6.84 27.06
CA ALA A 99 15.30 -6.79 28.47
C ALA A 99 15.75 -8.05 29.22
N ARG A 100 16.47 -7.85 30.34
CA ARG A 100 16.88 -8.95 31.23
C ARG A 100 15.71 -9.64 31.90
N ASP A 101 14.66 -8.88 32.23
CA ASP A 101 13.40 -9.39 32.76
C ASP A 101 12.24 -8.83 31.92
N ARG A 102 11.59 -9.73 31.20
CA ARG A 102 10.45 -9.40 30.33
C ARG A 102 9.23 -8.96 31.13
N SER A 103 9.02 -9.51 32.32
CA SER A 103 7.84 -9.20 33.13
C SER A 103 7.87 -7.76 33.63
N THR A 104 9.03 -7.32 34.12
CA THR A 104 9.27 -5.93 34.51
C THR A 104 9.16 -4.99 33.30
N PHE A 105 9.76 -5.36 32.16
CA PHE A 105 9.64 -4.55 30.93
C PHE A 105 8.19 -4.38 30.48
N ASP A 106 7.40 -5.45 30.51
CA ASP A 106 5.99 -5.39 30.13
C ASP A 106 5.16 -4.52 31.10
N ALA A 107 5.54 -4.45 32.38
CA ALA A 107 4.93 -3.51 33.31
C ALA A 107 5.28 -2.06 32.95
N THR A 108 6.54 -1.77 32.61
CA THR A 108 6.98 -0.44 32.14
C THR A 108 6.26 0.00 30.87
N VAL A 109 6.09 -0.90 29.90
CA VAL A 109 5.35 -0.60 28.66
C VAL A 109 3.90 -0.23 28.97
N ARG A 110 3.23 -0.97 29.87
CA ARG A 110 1.85 -0.64 30.27
C ARG A 110 1.78 0.71 30.97
N ASP A 111 2.68 1.02 31.90
CA ASP A 111 2.72 2.32 32.57
C ASP A 111 2.93 3.47 31.57
N ALA A 112 3.87 3.31 30.65
CA ALA A 112 4.14 4.30 29.59
C ALA A 112 2.90 4.54 28.71
N GLN A 113 2.21 3.47 28.31
CA GLN A 113 0.97 3.55 27.53
C GLN A 113 -0.16 4.24 28.32
N ASP A 114 -0.33 3.88 29.59
CA ASP A 114 -1.32 4.50 30.47
C ASP A 114 -1.04 5.99 30.68
N ARG A 115 0.22 6.38 30.85
CA ARG A 115 0.64 7.78 30.96
C ARG A 115 0.42 8.54 29.66
N ALA A 116 0.78 7.97 28.52
CA ALA A 116 0.56 8.59 27.22
C ALA A 116 -0.94 8.75 26.92
N SER A 117 -1.79 7.78 27.27
CA SER A 117 -3.24 7.85 27.04
C SER A 117 -3.92 9.03 27.74
N LYS A 118 -3.38 9.45 28.89
CA LYS A 118 -3.88 10.60 29.68
C LYS A 118 -3.53 11.95 29.04
N LEU A 119 -2.61 11.97 28.07
CA LEU A 119 -2.34 13.16 27.29
C LEU A 119 -3.54 13.43 26.37
N THR A 120 -4.04 14.66 26.44
CA THR A 120 -5.22 15.13 25.69
C THR A 120 -4.95 16.40 24.88
N LYS A 121 -3.78 17.02 25.07
CA LYS A 121 -3.39 18.26 24.40
C LYS A 121 -1.99 18.13 23.79
N PRO A 122 -1.76 18.65 22.57
CA PRO A 122 -0.48 18.57 21.90
C PRO A 122 0.66 19.23 22.71
N ASP A 123 0.45 20.42 23.28
CA ASP A 123 1.50 21.11 24.06
C ASP A 123 1.99 20.31 25.27
N LYS A 124 1.07 19.58 25.93
CA LYS A 124 1.42 18.72 27.06
C LYS A 124 2.20 17.49 26.59
N ALA A 125 1.83 16.95 25.43
CA ALA A 125 2.53 15.82 24.84
C ALA A 125 3.93 16.21 24.36
N ALA A 126 4.11 17.39 23.76
CA ALA A 126 5.42 17.92 23.35
C ALA A 126 6.37 18.03 24.55
N ARG A 127 5.90 18.62 25.67
CA ARG A 127 6.69 18.72 26.90
C ARG A 127 7.03 17.35 27.48
N ALA A 128 6.04 16.46 27.59
CA ALA A 128 6.25 15.12 28.10
C ALA A 128 7.21 14.29 27.23
N LEU A 129 7.17 14.50 25.90
CA LEU A 129 8.12 13.91 24.97
C LEU A 129 9.53 14.43 25.23
N ALA A 130 9.72 15.75 25.30
CA ALA A 130 11.02 16.35 25.59
C ALA A 130 11.61 15.86 26.93
N ASP A 131 10.79 15.77 27.98
CA ASP A 131 11.19 15.24 29.28
C ASP A 131 11.62 13.76 29.19
N ALA A 132 10.87 12.94 28.44
CA ALA A 132 11.20 11.53 28.22
C ALA A 132 12.51 11.35 27.45
N GLU A 133 12.73 12.15 26.40
CA GLU A 133 13.98 12.16 25.64
C GLU A 133 15.17 12.56 26.51
N GLN A 134 15.02 13.61 27.33
CA GLN A 134 16.07 14.06 28.25
C GLN A 134 16.41 12.99 29.31
N ALA A 135 15.40 12.23 29.77
CA ALA A 135 15.59 11.14 30.72
C ALA A 135 16.13 9.84 30.07
N GLY A 136 16.18 9.75 28.75
CA GLY A 136 16.49 8.51 28.03
C GLY A 136 15.40 7.44 28.11
N ASP A 137 14.16 7.83 28.44
CA ASP A 137 13.01 6.91 28.53
C ASP A 137 12.40 6.69 27.14
N HIS A 138 13.03 5.79 26.38
CA HIS A 138 12.60 5.45 25.02
C HIS A 138 11.22 4.78 24.98
N VAL A 139 10.84 4.04 26.02
CA VAL A 139 9.53 3.39 26.11
C VAL A 139 8.43 4.44 26.20
N LEU A 140 8.58 5.42 27.10
CA LEU A 140 7.64 6.52 27.24
C LEU A 140 7.60 7.42 26.01
N ALA A 141 8.76 7.78 25.44
CA ALA A 141 8.83 8.60 24.24
C ALA A 141 8.07 7.94 23.07
N ARG A 142 8.25 6.62 22.86
CA ARG A 142 7.54 5.84 21.84
C ARG A 142 6.03 5.77 22.11
N ALA A 143 5.61 5.61 23.37
CA ALA A 143 4.19 5.61 23.75
C ALA A 143 3.53 6.98 23.48
N ILE A 144 4.23 8.08 23.78
CA ILE A 144 3.76 9.45 23.50
C ILE A 144 3.67 9.69 21.98
N ALA A 145 4.67 9.23 21.22
CA ALA A 145 4.65 9.34 19.76
C ALA A 145 3.49 8.55 19.12
N LYS A 146 3.22 7.33 19.60
CA LYS A 146 2.03 6.56 19.19
C LYS A 146 0.75 7.33 19.50
N ARG A 147 0.64 7.90 20.70
CA ARG A 147 -0.52 8.73 21.07
C ARG A 147 -0.66 9.96 20.18
N ALA A 148 0.45 10.62 19.85
CA ALA A 148 0.46 11.75 18.94
C ALA A 148 -0.02 11.36 17.53
N HIS A 149 0.39 10.19 17.03
CA HIS A 149 -0.15 9.63 15.80
C HIS A 149 -1.66 9.36 15.90
N ASP A 150 -2.12 8.67 16.94
CA ASP A 150 -3.54 8.34 17.16
C ASP A 150 -4.43 9.60 17.29
N MET A 151 -3.85 10.74 17.70
CA MET A 151 -4.55 12.01 17.95
C MET A 151 -4.28 13.09 16.89
N ASP A 152 -3.56 12.77 15.81
CA ASP A 152 -3.14 13.71 14.76
C ASP A 152 -2.30 14.91 15.26
N TRP A 153 -1.52 14.75 16.33
CA TRP A 153 -0.58 15.78 16.83
C TRP A 153 0.74 15.71 16.09
N GLY A 154 0.73 16.14 14.85
CA GLY A 154 1.87 15.87 13.99
C GLY A 154 3.15 16.62 14.33
N ASP A 155 3.09 17.77 15.03
CA ASP A 155 4.31 18.44 15.53
C ASP A 155 5.05 17.56 16.55
N VAL A 156 4.32 16.96 17.49
CA VAL A 156 4.88 16.04 18.51
C VAL A 156 5.46 14.78 17.84
N LEU A 157 4.75 14.25 16.85
CA LEU A 157 5.23 13.11 16.09
C LEU A 157 6.48 13.46 15.27
N HIS A 158 6.51 14.65 14.66
CA HIS A 158 7.67 15.15 13.93
C HIS A 158 8.90 15.25 14.83
N ASP A 159 8.77 15.84 16.02
CA ASP A 159 9.86 15.95 16.99
C ASP A 159 10.42 14.58 17.39
N TYR A 160 9.56 13.58 17.62
CA TYR A 160 9.98 12.22 17.93
C TYR A 160 10.75 11.56 16.77
N LEU A 161 10.28 11.77 15.53
CA LEU A 161 10.88 11.20 14.32
C LEU A 161 12.18 11.92 13.91
N ALA A 162 12.31 13.21 14.21
CA ALA A 162 13.48 14.02 13.87
C ALA A 162 14.78 13.47 14.45
N THR A 163 14.72 12.82 15.61
CA THR A 163 15.89 12.21 16.27
C THR A 163 16.09 10.74 15.89
N ARG A 164 15.19 10.14 15.08
CA ARG A 164 15.16 8.70 14.77
C ARG A 164 15.00 8.42 13.27
N PRO A 165 16.06 8.53 12.46
CA PRO A 165 15.98 8.36 11.00
C PRO A 165 15.36 7.03 10.55
N SER A 166 15.67 5.93 11.23
CA SER A 166 15.11 4.60 10.92
C SER A 166 13.60 4.50 11.19
N SER A 167 13.11 5.20 12.20
CA SER A 167 11.68 5.29 12.49
C SER A 167 10.98 6.18 11.48
N THR A 168 11.62 7.28 11.05
CA THR A 168 11.12 8.16 9.98
C THR A 168 10.91 7.39 8.68
N GLU A 169 11.90 6.61 8.25
CA GLU A 169 11.78 5.79 7.04
C GLU A 169 10.64 4.76 7.17
N THR A 170 10.56 4.09 8.32
CA THR A 170 9.51 3.10 8.58
C THR A 170 8.12 3.75 8.57
N TYR A 171 7.99 4.96 9.13
CA TYR A 171 6.75 5.75 9.15
C TYR A 171 6.33 6.18 7.75
N GLN A 172 7.28 6.67 6.95
CA GLN A 172 7.03 7.06 5.56
C GLN A 172 6.52 5.87 4.73
N GLN A 173 7.16 4.71 4.84
CA GLN A 173 6.70 3.49 4.15
C GLN A 173 5.28 3.08 4.57
N ALA A 174 4.94 3.20 5.85
CA ALA A 174 3.60 2.90 6.34
C ALA A 174 2.57 3.92 5.82
N ALA A 175 2.92 5.21 5.83
CA ALA A 175 2.10 6.29 5.30
C ALA A 175 1.83 6.12 3.80
N ASP A 176 2.83 5.73 3.01
CA ASP A 176 2.69 5.47 1.57
C ASP A 176 1.69 4.33 1.29
N ILE A 177 1.75 3.24 2.07
CA ILE A 177 0.76 2.17 1.98
C ILE A 177 -0.62 2.70 2.36
N TRP A 178 -0.74 3.43 3.47
CA TRP A 178 -2.02 3.97 3.92
C TRP A 178 -2.66 4.90 2.88
N HIS A 179 -1.88 5.80 2.27
CA HIS A 179 -2.36 6.71 1.23
C HIS A 179 -2.84 5.98 -0.02
N ARG A 180 -2.14 4.93 -0.48
CA ARG A 180 -2.56 4.13 -1.64
C ARG A 180 -3.95 3.50 -1.46
N HIS A 181 -4.31 3.13 -0.24
CA HIS A 181 -5.58 2.44 0.06
C HIS A 181 -6.70 3.34 0.58
N ASN A 182 -6.39 4.47 1.22
CA ASN A 182 -7.38 5.30 1.90
C ASN A 182 -7.63 6.64 1.23
N ASP A 183 -6.67 7.19 0.48
CA ASP A 183 -6.88 8.42 -0.27
C ASP A 183 -7.63 8.17 -1.58
N THR A 184 -8.51 9.10 -1.97
CA THR A 184 -9.26 8.97 -3.22
C THR A 184 -8.35 9.10 -4.43
N GLY A 185 -7.40 10.03 -4.40
CA GLY A 185 -6.38 10.17 -5.44
C GLY A 185 -5.46 8.95 -5.49
N GLY A 186 -4.96 8.53 -4.33
CA GLY A 186 -4.13 7.33 -4.18
C GLY A 186 -4.77 6.06 -4.73
N ARG A 187 -6.03 5.78 -4.36
CA ARG A 187 -6.77 4.61 -4.87
C ARG A 187 -7.00 4.66 -6.38
N MET A 188 -7.30 5.83 -6.93
CA MET A 188 -7.53 5.99 -8.36
C MET A 188 -6.22 5.77 -9.15
N GLN A 189 -5.14 6.44 -8.76
CA GLN A 189 -3.83 6.29 -9.38
C GLN A 189 -3.33 4.83 -9.27
N HIS A 190 -3.47 4.22 -8.10
CA HIS A 190 -3.12 2.81 -7.89
C HIS A 190 -4.04 1.85 -8.65
N GLY A 191 -5.30 2.20 -8.85
CA GLY A 191 -6.26 1.39 -9.60
C GLY A 191 -5.99 1.38 -11.10
N MET A 192 -5.59 2.52 -11.67
CA MET A 192 -5.35 2.70 -13.11
C MET A 192 -4.31 1.72 -13.67
N GLN A 193 -3.29 1.37 -12.91
CA GLN A 193 -2.26 0.43 -13.39
C GLN A 193 -2.79 -0.99 -13.66
N TYR A 194 -3.92 -1.37 -13.06
CA TYR A 194 -4.52 -2.70 -13.20
C TYR A 194 -5.66 -2.74 -14.21
N VAL A 195 -5.94 -1.62 -14.90
CA VAL A 195 -7.00 -1.54 -15.91
C VAL A 195 -6.44 -1.92 -17.26
N VAL A 196 -7.04 -2.92 -17.90
CA VAL A 196 -6.79 -3.24 -19.32
C VAL A 196 -7.88 -2.58 -20.16
N HIS A 197 -7.48 -1.80 -21.16
CA HIS A 197 -8.43 -1.25 -22.12
C HIS A 197 -8.91 -2.35 -23.07
N LYS A 198 -10.20 -2.30 -23.39
CA LYS A 198 -10.82 -3.18 -24.38
C LYS A 198 -10.20 -2.90 -25.76
N PRO A 199 -9.76 -3.94 -26.49
CA PRO A 199 -9.21 -3.78 -27.82
C PRO A 199 -10.33 -3.48 -28.84
N ASP A 200 -10.00 -2.81 -29.94
CA ASP A 200 -10.96 -2.36 -30.96
C ASP A 200 -11.72 -3.53 -31.60
N GLU A 201 -11.10 -4.71 -31.65
CA GLU A 201 -11.67 -5.96 -32.15
C GLU A 201 -12.90 -6.41 -31.35
N LEU A 202 -12.99 -6.00 -30.08
CA LEU A 202 -14.07 -6.35 -29.16
C LEU A 202 -15.00 -5.16 -28.89
N ARG A 203 -14.95 -4.12 -29.70
CA ARG A 203 -15.79 -2.94 -29.55
C ARG A 203 -17.26 -3.30 -29.76
N GLY A 204 -18.12 -2.87 -28.84
CA GLY A 204 -19.56 -3.15 -28.89
C GLY A 204 -19.97 -4.54 -28.37
N VAL A 205 -19.02 -5.41 -28.03
CA VAL A 205 -19.27 -6.71 -27.40
C VAL A 205 -19.36 -6.51 -25.89
N SER A 206 -20.31 -7.14 -25.19
CA SER A 206 -20.37 -7.04 -23.73
C SER A 206 -19.26 -7.85 -23.06
N ASP A 207 -18.96 -7.58 -21.80
CA ASP A 207 -17.95 -8.34 -21.06
C ASP A 207 -18.36 -9.80 -20.82
N GLN A 208 -19.67 -10.08 -20.78
CA GLN A 208 -20.20 -11.45 -20.71
C GLN A 208 -19.98 -12.19 -22.03
N ASP A 209 -20.29 -11.55 -23.16
CA ASP A 209 -20.09 -12.15 -24.48
C ASP A 209 -18.60 -12.38 -24.77
N ILE A 210 -17.71 -11.50 -24.29
CA ILE A 210 -16.26 -11.72 -24.40
C ILE A 210 -15.82 -12.94 -23.61
N ALA A 211 -16.37 -13.15 -22.41
CA ALA A 211 -16.05 -14.33 -21.62
C ALA A 211 -16.48 -15.61 -22.35
N GLN A 212 -17.65 -15.60 -22.99
CA GLN A 212 -18.14 -16.72 -23.81
C GLN A 212 -17.30 -16.92 -25.09
N LEU A 213 -16.86 -15.84 -25.75
CA LEU A 213 -15.95 -15.92 -26.90
C LEU A 213 -14.57 -16.44 -26.51
N ALA A 214 -14.10 -16.13 -25.30
CA ALA A 214 -12.81 -16.58 -24.81
C ALA A 214 -12.80 -18.07 -24.46
N ASP A 215 -13.95 -18.59 -23.99
CA ASP A 215 -14.12 -19.97 -23.56
C ASP A 215 -15.29 -20.60 -24.33
N PRO A 216 -15.13 -20.87 -25.65
CA PRO A 216 -16.16 -21.55 -26.39
C PRO A 216 -16.28 -22.97 -25.83
N GLU A 217 -17.37 -23.25 -25.11
CA GLU A 217 -17.76 -24.62 -24.78
C GLU A 217 -17.63 -25.48 -26.05
N PRO A 218 -16.99 -26.66 -25.99
CA PRO A 218 -16.85 -27.51 -27.15
C PRO A 218 -18.26 -27.91 -27.61
N ALA A 219 -18.69 -27.38 -28.75
CA ALA A 219 -20.00 -27.61 -29.35
C ALA A 219 -20.15 -29.03 -29.95
N ASP A 220 -19.49 -30.04 -29.40
CA ASP A 220 -19.56 -31.44 -29.85
C ASP A 220 -19.62 -32.39 -28.64
N ALA A 221 -20.83 -32.56 -28.10
CA ALA A 221 -21.28 -33.75 -27.38
C ALA A 221 -22.79 -33.91 -27.56
N ALA A 222 -23.24 -34.05 -28.81
CA ALA A 222 -24.59 -34.49 -29.16
C ALA A 222 -24.54 -35.40 -30.40
#